data_AF-A0A3D5DPD6-F1
#
_entry.id   AF-A0A3D5DPD6-F1
#
_cell.length_a   1.000
_cell.length_b   1.000
_cell.length_c   1.000
_cell.angle_alpha   90.00
_cell.angle_beta   90.00
_cell.angle_gamma   90.00
#
_symmetry.space_group_name_H-M   'P 1'
#
loop_
_entity.id
_entity.type
_entity.pdbx_description
1 polymer ?
#
loop_
_entity_poly.entity_id
_entity_poly.type
_entity_poly.pdbx_seq_one_letter_code
_entity_poly.pdbx_strand_id
1 'polypeptide(L)'
;MAAERNGAWGTAIEVPGLAALNVGGIAGVVSVSCAPGGSCAAGGDYAGRHHHGRVFVVSENNGVWGAAFQVPGLGALSRGARVMSVSCGPAGTCAAGGSYGDAAGHAQGFVTQAR
;
A
#
# COMPACT_ATOMS: atom_id res chain seq x y z
N MET A 1 -9.39 2.02 7.43
CA MET A 1 -8.86 3.29 7.97
C MET A 1 -9.95 4.14 8.59
N ALA A 2 -9.58 5.02 9.51
CA ALA A 2 -10.44 6.07 10.05
C ALA A 2 -9.95 7.42 9.50
N ALA A 3 -10.87 8.30 9.09
CA ALA A 3 -10.55 9.69 8.74
C ALA A 3 -10.83 10.58 9.95
N GLU A 4 -9.91 11.48 10.27
CA GLU A 4 -10.09 12.47 11.33
C GLU A 4 -10.83 13.68 10.76
N ARG A 5 -11.88 14.14 11.47
CA ARG A 5 -12.59 15.38 11.16
C ARG A 5 -12.95 16.09 12.46
N ASN A 6 -12.39 17.29 12.66
CA ASN A 6 -12.68 18.17 13.81
C ASN A 6 -12.42 17.51 15.19
N GLY A 7 -11.33 16.78 15.32
CA GLY A 7 -10.94 16.01 16.51
C GLY A 7 -11.62 14.65 16.64
N ALA A 8 -12.48 14.25 15.70
CA ALA A 8 -13.21 12.99 15.76
C ALA A 8 -12.71 12.01 14.68
N TRP A 9 -12.43 10.77 15.09
CA TRP A 9 -12.09 9.69 14.18
C TRP A 9 -13.36 9.00 13.68
N GLY A 10 -13.43 8.80 12.36
CA GLY A 10 -14.47 7.95 11.75
C GLY A 10 -14.30 6.48 12.12
N THR A 11 -15.32 5.68 11.83
CA THR A 11 -15.27 4.23 12.00
C THR A 11 -14.14 3.63 11.15
N ALA A 12 -13.37 2.72 11.74
CA ALA A 12 -12.34 2.00 11.00
C ALA A 12 -12.98 1.07 9.96
N ILE A 13 -12.57 1.21 8.70
CA ILE A 13 -12.90 0.26 7.63
C ILE A 13 -11.76 -0.73 7.37
N GLU A 14 -12.08 -1.92 6.88
CA GLU A 14 -11.10 -2.76 6.19
C GLU A 14 -10.66 -2.10 4.88
N VAL A 15 -9.42 -2.35 4.45
CA VAL A 15 -8.98 -1.91 3.12
C VAL A 15 -9.72 -2.75 2.08
N PRO A 16 -10.52 -2.14 1.18
CA PRO A 16 -11.31 -2.89 0.22
C PRO A 16 -10.43 -3.81 -0.63
N GLY A 17 -10.85 -5.07 -0.81
CA GLY A 17 -10.11 -6.06 -1.61
C GLY A 17 -8.85 -6.66 -0.97
N LEU A 18 -8.34 -6.11 0.14
CA LEU A 18 -7.11 -6.61 0.76
C LEU A 18 -7.26 -8.03 1.35
N ALA A 19 -8.45 -8.37 1.86
CA ALA A 19 -8.75 -9.71 2.37
C ALA A 19 -8.55 -10.81 1.31
N ALA A 20 -8.83 -10.53 0.04
CA ALA A 20 -8.61 -11.48 -1.04
C ALA A 20 -7.12 -11.73 -1.34
N LEU A 21 -6.26 -10.75 -1.00
CA LEU A 21 -4.81 -10.83 -1.17
C LEU A 21 -4.12 -11.47 0.05
N ASN A 22 -4.60 -11.14 1.26
CA ASN A 22 -4.05 -11.58 2.55
C ASN A 22 -4.43 -13.02 2.93
N VAL A 23 -4.07 -13.97 2.09
CA VAL A 23 -4.31 -15.40 2.36
C VAL A 23 -3.34 -15.99 3.40
N GLY A 24 -2.28 -15.26 3.77
CA GLY A 24 -1.31 -15.65 4.80
C GLY A 24 -1.62 -15.12 6.20
N GLY A 25 -2.72 -14.38 6.37
CA GLY A 25 -3.27 -13.98 7.67
C GLY A 25 -2.59 -12.78 8.36
N ILE A 26 -1.66 -12.09 7.68
CA ILE A 26 -0.95 -10.92 8.22
C ILE A 26 -0.99 -9.81 7.17
N ALA A 27 -1.62 -8.68 7.48
CA ALA A 27 -1.58 -7.49 6.63
C ALA A 27 -1.60 -6.22 7.48
N GLY A 28 -0.88 -5.20 7.02
CA GLY A 28 -0.77 -3.93 7.70
C GLY A 28 -0.58 -2.77 6.73
N VAL A 29 -1.23 -1.65 7.02
CA VAL A 29 -0.94 -0.35 6.37
C VAL A 29 0.27 0.25 7.08
N VAL A 30 1.27 0.66 6.31
CA VAL A 30 2.56 1.17 6.84
C VAL A 30 2.68 2.69 6.64
N SER A 31 2.14 3.21 5.54
CA SER A 31 2.26 4.62 5.19
C SER A 31 0.99 5.13 4.51
N VAL A 32 0.63 6.37 4.78
CA VAL A 32 -0.47 7.10 4.13
C VAL A 32 0.00 8.52 3.82
N SER A 33 -0.39 9.04 2.67
CA SER A 33 -0.11 10.40 2.24
C SER A 33 -1.30 10.96 1.49
N CYS A 34 -1.57 12.26 1.66
CA CYS A 34 -2.70 12.95 1.04
C CYS A 34 -2.20 14.13 0.21
N ALA A 35 -2.68 14.21 -1.02
CA ALA A 35 -2.44 15.34 -1.89
C ALA A 35 -3.23 16.57 -1.41
N PRO A 36 -2.68 17.78 -1.61
CA PRO A 36 -3.48 19.00 -1.53
C PRO A 36 -4.66 18.92 -2.50
N GLY A 37 -5.90 18.99 -1.98
CA GLY A 37 -7.11 18.80 -2.78
C GLY A 37 -7.91 17.54 -2.46
N GLY A 38 -7.42 16.66 -1.58
CA GLY A 38 -8.24 15.66 -0.89
C GLY A 38 -8.17 14.21 -1.41
N SER A 39 -7.30 13.90 -2.36
CA SER A 39 -7.00 12.50 -2.71
C SER A 39 -5.88 11.96 -1.84
N CYS A 40 -6.03 10.76 -1.29
CA CYS A 40 -4.98 10.10 -0.51
C CYS A 40 -4.52 8.81 -1.17
N ALA A 41 -3.33 8.34 -0.78
CA ALA A 41 -2.88 6.99 -1.05
C ALA A 41 -2.28 6.39 0.21
N ALA A 42 -2.47 5.09 0.37
CA ALA A 42 -1.88 4.30 1.43
C ALA A 42 -1.16 3.10 0.83
N GLY A 43 -0.14 2.62 1.55
CA GLY A 43 0.64 1.47 1.15
C GLY A 43 1.06 0.67 2.36
N GLY A 44 1.29 -0.62 2.13
CA GLY A 44 1.64 -1.54 3.19
C GLY A 44 2.00 -2.91 2.66
N ASP A 45 2.05 -3.87 3.56
CA ASP A 45 2.41 -5.24 3.26
C ASP A 45 1.35 -6.24 3.73
N TYR A 46 1.34 -7.39 3.07
CA TYR A 46 0.48 -8.53 3.38
C TYR A 46 1.20 -9.85 3.11
N ALA A 47 0.76 -10.92 3.77
CA ALA A 47 1.27 -12.26 3.57
C ALA A 47 0.44 -13.00 2.51
N GLY A 48 1.12 -13.52 1.48
CA GLY A 48 0.52 -14.43 0.49
C GLY A 48 0.56 -15.91 0.91
N ARG A 49 0.24 -16.83 -0.02
CA ARG A 49 0.14 -18.29 0.22
C ARG A 49 1.39 -18.96 0.79
N HIS A 50 2.56 -18.33 0.65
CA HIS A 50 3.85 -18.86 1.12
C HIS A 50 4.45 -18.04 2.26
N HIS A 51 3.64 -17.21 2.94
CA HIS A 51 4.07 -16.28 3.99
C HIS A 51 5.15 -15.26 3.56
N HIS A 52 5.47 -15.18 2.26
CA HIS A 52 6.29 -14.10 1.73
C HIS A 52 5.51 -12.79 1.78
N GLY A 53 6.14 -11.77 2.35
CA GLY A 53 5.63 -10.41 2.35
C GLY A 53 5.45 -9.92 0.92
N ARG A 54 4.26 -9.41 0.63
CA ARG A 54 3.91 -8.75 -0.62
C ARG A 54 3.45 -7.36 -0.28
N VAL A 55 3.55 -6.46 -1.24
CA VAL A 55 3.14 -5.07 -1.04
C VAL A 55 1.84 -4.79 -1.75
N PHE A 56 1.03 -3.95 -1.12
CA PHE A 56 -0.14 -3.35 -1.73
C PHE A 56 -0.07 -1.85 -1.61
N VAL A 57 -0.81 -1.21 -2.50
CA VAL A 57 -1.10 0.22 -2.48
C VAL A 57 -2.60 0.38 -2.73
N VAL A 58 -3.16 1.46 -2.24
CA VAL A 58 -4.58 1.78 -2.38
C VAL A 58 -4.73 3.29 -2.45
N SER A 59 -5.62 3.77 -3.31
CA SER A 59 -5.94 5.19 -3.44
C SER A 59 -7.31 5.49 -2.82
N GLU A 60 -7.47 6.73 -2.43
CA GLU A 60 -8.68 7.33 -1.90
C GLU A 60 -9.02 8.55 -2.73
N ASN A 61 -10.31 8.66 -3.04
CA ASN A 61 -10.84 9.81 -3.73
C ASN A 61 -12.15 10.23 -3.08
N ASN A 62 -12.24 11.50 -2.67
CA ASN A 62 -13.43 12.10 -2.07
C ASN A 62 -14.01 11.34 -0.86
N GLY A 63 -13.14 10.90 0.04
CA GLY A 63 -13.46 10.12 1.23
C GLY A 63 -13.64 8.62 0.99
N VAL A 64 -13.50 8.13 -0.24
CA VAL A 64 -13.79 6.74 -0.61
C VAL A 64 -12.50 6.03 -1.03
N TRP A 65 -12.15 4.99 -0.29
CA TRP A 65 -11.02 4.11 -0.62
C TRP A 65 -11.40 3.12 -1.71
N GLY A 66 -10.52 3.00 -2.72
CA GLY A 66 -10.63 1.99 -3.76
C GLY A 66 -10.20 0.61 -3.30
N ALA A 67 -10.18 -0.34 -4.23
CA ALA A 67 -9.64 -1.67 -3.99
C ALA A 67 -8.10 -1.63 -3.90
N ALA A 68 -7.54 -2.36 -2.94
CA ALA A 68 -6.10 -2.58 -2.85
C ALA A 68 -5.58 -3.28 -4.11
N PHE A 69 -4.50 -2.76 -4.66
CA PHE A 69 -3.80 -3.35 -5.79
C PHE A 69 -2.41 -3.84 -5.36
N GLN A 70 -2.07 -5.05 -5.79
CA GLN A 70 -0.71 -5.55 -5.66
C GLN A 70 0.19 -4.80 -6.63
N VAL A 71 1.34 -4.32 -6.16
CA VAL A 71 2.33 -3.67 -7.03
C VAL A 71 2.84 -4.70 -8.06
N PRO A 72 2.64 -4.48 -9.37
CA PRO A 72 3.09 -5.41 -10.41
C PRO A 72 4.61 -5.59 -10.41
N GLY A 73 5.09 -6.71 -10.97
CA GLY A 73 6.52 -7.01 -11.08
C GLY A 73 7.15 -7.59 -9.80
N LEU A 74 6.70 -7.19 -8.62
CA LEU A 74 7.23 -7.75 -7.35
C LEU A 74 6.77 -9.20 -7.12
N GLY A 75 5.64 -9.59 -7.69
CA GLY A 75 5.01 -10.89 -7.40
C GLY A 75 5.80 -12.13 -7.81
N ALA A 76 6.69 -12.01 -8.80
CA ALA A 76 7.53 -13.09 -9.33
C ALA A 76 9.02 -12.98 -8.92
N LEU A 77 9.45 -11.81 -8.43
CA LEU A 77 10.86 -11.50 -8.15
C LEU A 77 11.22 -11.50 -6.66
N SER A 78 10.26 -11.22 -5.76
CA SER A 78 10.57 -10.91 -4.37
C SER A 78 10.50 -12.10 -3.40
N ARG A 79 11.59 -12.37 -2.68
CA ARG A 79 11.59 -13.16 -1.43
C ARG A 79 11.16 -12.30 -0.23
N GLY A 80 10.00 -11.66 -0.33
CA GLY A 80 9.54 -10.66 0.63
C GLY A 80 9.78 -9.23 0.14
N ALA A 81 8.70 -8.49 -0.02
CA ALA A 81 8.69 -7.07 -0.36
C ALA A 81 8.04 -6.27 0.78
N ARG A 82 8.51 -5.04 0.99
CA ARG A 82 7.97 -4.10 1.98
C ARG A 82 7.85 -2.71 1.38
N VAL A 83 6.69 -2.08 1.56
CA VAL A 83 6.53 -0.63 1.34
C VAL A 83 7.07 0.08 2.57
N MET A 84 7.82 1.14 2.35
CA MET A 84 8.37 1.97 3.43
C MET A 84 7.74 3.36 3.45
N SER A 85 7.38 3.90 2.29
CA SER A 85 6.82 5.23 2.19
C SER A 85 5.88 5.37 1.00
N VAL A 86 4.82 6.15 1.19
CA VAL A 86 3.96 6.70 0.14
C VAL A 86 4.03 8.21 0.23
N SER A 87 4.13 8.87 -0.92
CA SER A 87 4.12 10.33 -1.02
C SER A 87 3.22 10.77 -2.18
N CYS A 88 2.30 11.68 -1.91
CA CYS A 88 1.39 12.23 -2.89
C CYS A 88 1.69 13.70 -3.16
N GLY A 89 1.90 14.03 -4.42
CA GLY A 89 2.06 15.39 -4.90
C GLY A 89 0.72 16.07 -5.27
N PRO A 90 0.76 17.39 -5.53
CA PRO A 90 -0.37 18.10 -6.14
C PRO A 90 -0.82 17.41 -7.44
N ALA A 91 -2.11 17.51 -7.77
CA ALA A 91 -2.75 16.85 -8.93
C ALA A 91 -2.91 15.30 -8.83
N GLY A 92 -2.84 14.73 -7.62
CA GLY A 92 -3.21 13.33 -7.40
C GLY A 92 -2.15 12.30 -7.81
N THR A 93 -0.94 12.74 -8.16
CA THR A 93 0.17 11.85 -8.46
C THR A 93 0.80 11.34 -7.16
N CYS A 94 0.66 10.04 -6.87
CA CYS A 94 1.27 9.41 -5.71
C CYS A 94 2.36 8.42 -6.12
N ALA A 95 3.48 8.44 -5.43
CA ALA A 95 4.56 7.47 -5.54
C ALA A 95 4.67 6.66 -4.25
N ALA A 96 5.02 5.39 -4.39
CA ALA A 96 5.34 4.50 -3.27
C ALA A 96 6.71 3.87 -3.51
N GLY A 97 7.49 3.75 -2.44
CA GLY A 97 8.83 3.19 -2.47
C GLY A 97 9.08 2.22 -1.33
N GLY A 98 10.03 1.33 -1.53
CA GLY A 98 10.41 0.33 -0.55
C GLY A 98 11.52 -0.58 -1.03
N SER A 99 11.59 -1.78 -0.46
CA SER A 99 12.61 -2.77 -0.78
C SER A 99 12.03 -4.17 -0.95
N TYR A 100 12.78 -5.01 -1.66
CA TYR A 100 12.50 -6.43 -1.82
C TYR A 100 13.79 -7.25 -1.85
N GLY A 101 13.71 -8.52 -1.43
CA GLY A 101 14.82 -9.46 -1.59
C GLY A 101 14.83 -10.08 -2.99
N ASP A 102 15.94 -10.00 -3.71
CA ASP A 102 16.12 -10.65 -5.02
C ASP A 102 16.42 -12.16 -4.90
N ALA A 103 16.58 -12.84 -6.04
CA ALA A 103 16.84 -14.28 -6.08
C ALA A 103 18.16 -14.69 -5.40
N ALA A 104 19.16 -13.79 -5.39
CA ALA A 104 20.45 -13.98 -4.74
C ALA A 104 20.44 -13.62 -3.25
N GLY A 105 19.32 -13.08 -2.74
CA GLY A 105 19.15 -12.69 -1.35
C GLY A 105 19.59 -11.26 -1.03
N HIS A 106 19.88 -10.43 -2.04
CA HIS A 106 20.20 -9.02 -1.81
C HIS A 106 18.94 -8.18 -1.69
N ALA A 107 19.00 -7.15 -0.86
CA ALA A 107 17.95 -6.14 -0.78
C ALA A 107 18.08 -5.18 -1.98
N GLN A 108 16.99 -5.03 -2.72
CA GLN A 108 16.87 -4.14 -3.86
C GLN A 108 15.78 -3.10 -3.60
N GLY A 109 16.00 -1.87 -4.05
CA GLY A 109 15.00 -0.81 -4.00
C GLY A 109 13.95 -0.96 -5.09
N PHE A 110 12.72 -0.51 -4.83
CA PHE A 110 11.72 -0.30 -5.86
C PHE A 110 10.99 1.03 -5.68
N VAL A 111 10.47 1.56 -6.78
CA VAL A 111 9.55 2.70 -6.82
C VAL A 111 8.40 2.38 -7.76
N THR A 112 7.19 2.79 -7.39
CA THR A 112 5.99 2.71 -8.23
C THR A 112 5.21 4.01 -8.11
N GLN A 113 4.44 4.36 -9.14
CA GLN A 113 3.62 5.58 -9.16
C GLN A 113 2.22 5.27 -9.68
N ALA A 114 1.22 5.97 -9.16
CA ALA A 114 -0.12 5.99 -9.71
C ALA A 114 -0.10 6.61 -11.12
N ARG A 115 -0.79 5.98 -12.07
CA ARG A 115 -0.99 6.48 -13.44
C ARG A 115 -2.42 6.93 -13.62
#